data_AF-A0A1Q7MUM5-F1
#
_entry.id   AF-A0A1Q7MUM5-F1
#
_cell.length_a   1.000
_cell.length_b   1.000
_cell.length_c   1.000
_cell.angle_alpha   90.00
_cell.angle_beta   90.00
_cell.angle_gamma   90.00
#
_symmetry.space_group_name_H-M   'P 1'
#
loop_
_entity.id
_entity.type
_entity.pdbx_description
1 polymer ?
#
loop_
_entity_poly.entity_id
_entity_poly.type
_entity_poly.pdbx_seq_one_letter_code
_entity_poly.pdbx_strand_id
1 'polypeptide(L)' 'MQTGKNVALEPEVLEQADRLARAENKTVDELANEAVKRYALDKLVRYGKARAEALGYKPKDVDRLIHESRQENRNLINTR' A
#
# COMPACT_ATOMS: atom_id res chain seq x y z
N MET A 1 -19.52 -9.17 3.10
CA MET A 1 -18.54 -10.17 3.56
C MET A 1 -17.72 -10.59 2.35
N GLN A 2 -16.41 -10.37 2.32
CA GLN A 2 -15.58 -10.92 1.23
C GLN A 2 -15.34 -12.40 1.54
N THR A 3 -16.00 -13.25 0.76
CA THR A 3 -15.72 -14.69 0.65
C THR A 3 -14.29 -14.89 0.17
N GLY A 4 -13.57 -15.88 0.71
CA GLY A 4 -12.19 -16.21 0.32
C GLY A 4 -12.07 -16.33 -1.19
N LYS A 5 -11.38 -15.37 -1.81
CA LYS A 5 -11.14 -15.35 -3.25
C LYS A 5 -9.78 -15.95 -3.52
N ASN A 6 -9.75 -17.02 -4.31
CA ASN A 6 -8.52 -17.63 -4.79
C ASN A 6 -7.98 -16.81 -5.97
N VAL A 7 -6.67 -16.55 -5.97
CA VAL A 7 -5.95 -15.96 -7.09
C VAL A 7 -5.15 -17.08 -7.76
N ALA A 8 -5.29 -17.22 -9.08
CA ALA A 8 -4.50 -18.19 -9.83
C ALA A 8 -3.07 -17.65 -9.99
N LEU A 9 -2.09 -18.48 -9.61
CA LEU A 9 -0.67 -18.25 -9.87
C LEU A 9 -0.20 -19.26 -10.91
N GLU A 10 0.75 -18.84 -11.75
CA GLU A 10 1.44 -19.78 -12.63
C GLU A 10 2.16 -20.85 -11.79
N PRO A 11 2.25 -22.11 -12.26
CA PRO A 11 2.83 -23.20 -11.48
C PRO A 11 4.24 -22.89 -10.96
N GLU A 12 5.08 -22.28 -11.79
CA GLU A 12 6.45 -21.89 -11.46
C GLU A 12 6.49 -20.82 -10.36
N VAL A 13 5.55 -19.87 -10.39
CA VAL A 13 5.43 -18.81 -9.38
C VAL A 13 4.94 -19.40 -8.05
N LEU A 14 3.99 -20.34 -8.09
CA LEU A 14 3.50 -21.01 -6.89
C LEU A 14 4.61 -21.84 -6.22
N GLU A 15 5.42 -22.56 -7.01
CA GLU A 15 6.55 -23.33 -6.50
C GLU A 15 7.60 -22.44 -5.84
N GLN A 16 7.90 -21.29 -6.44
CA GLN A 16 8.77 -20.28 -5.83
C GLN A 16 8.18 -19.74 -4.52
N ALA A 17 6.88 -19.43 -4.50
CA ALA A 17 6.20 -18.93 -3.32
C ALA A 17 6.21 -19.94 -2.17
N ASP A 18 6.02 -21.24 -2.43
CA ASP A 18 6.12 -22.30 -1.42
C ASP A 18 7.52 -22.39 -0.83
N ARG A 19 8.57 -22.35 -1.66
CA ARG A 19 9.96 -22.36 -1.18
C ARG A 19 10.27 -21.16 -0.28
N LEU A 20 9.89 -19.96 -0.71
CA LEU A 20 10.11 -18.71 0.04
C LEU A 20 9.33 -18.71 1.36
N ALA A 21 8.06 -19.10 1.33
CA ALA A 21 7.22 -19.14 2.52
C ALA A 21 7.78 -20.11 3.56
N ARG A 22 8.19 -21.32 3.15
CA ARG A 22 8.81 -22.30 4.06
C ARG A 22 10.12 -21.81 4.67
N ALA A 23 10.97 -21.15 3.89
CA ALA A 23 12.22 -20.57 4.40
C ALA A 23 11.98 -19.53 5.50
N GLU A 24 10.83 -18.85 5.46
CA GLU A 24 10.41 -17.84 6.43
C GLU A 24 9.45 -18.36 7.51
N ASN A 25 9.18 -19.67 7.57
CA ASN A 25 8.15 -20.27 8.44
C ASN A 25 6.75 -19.63 8.27
N LYS A 26 6.37 -19.34 7.02
CA LYS A 26 5.08 -18.78 6.62
C LYS A 26 4.32 -19.75 5.73
N THR A 27 3.01 -19.54 5.61
CA THR A 27 2.18 -20.11 4.54
C THR A 27 2.31 -19.28 3.25
N VAL A 28 1.99 -19.91 2.11
CA VAL A 28 1.94 -19.22 0.81
C VAL A 28 0.92 -18.06 0.85
N ASP A 29 -0.20 -18.23 1.54
CA ASP A 29 -1.23 -17.19 1.68
C ASP A 29 -0.72 -15.97 2.47
N GLU A 30 0.02 -16.19 3.55
CA GLU A 30 0.63 -15.10 4.31
C GLU A 30 1.64 -14.32 3.48
N LEU A 31 2.51 -15.04 2.76
CA LEU A 31 3.47 -14.44 1.84
C LEU A 31 2.77 -13.64 0.73
N ALA A 32 1.73 -14.21 0.12
CA ALA A 32 0.97 -13.55 -0.94
C ALA A 32 0.28 -12.28 -0.45
N ASN A 33 -0.36 -12.33 0.72
CA ASN A 33 -0.98 -11.16 1.34
C ASN A 33 0.05 -10.07 1.65
N GLU A 34 1.21 -10.46 2.17
CA GLU A 34 2.29 -9.53 2.44
C GLU A 34 2.84 -8.90 1.14
N ALA A 35 3.07 -9.70 0.11
CA ALA A 35 3.56 -9.23 -1.18
C ALA A 35 2.60 -8.21 -1.81
N VAL A 36 1.29 -8.48 -1.78
CA VAL A 36 0.27 -7.55 -2.29
C VAL A 36 0.25 -6.25 -1.48
N LYS A 37 0.32 -6.33 -0.15
CA LYS A 37 0.37 -5.13 0.73
C LYS A 37 1.61 -4.29 0.43
N ARG A 38 2.78 -4.91 0.33
CA ARG A 38 4.04 -4.23 0.01
C ARG A 38 3.97 -3.57 -1.37
N TYR A 39 3.47 -4.28 -2.39
CA TYR A 39 3.31 -3.72 -3.73
C TYR A 39 2.39 -2.49 -3.76
N ALA A 40 1.27 -2.55 -3.05
CA ALA A 40 0.35 -1.41 -2.94
C ALA A 40 1.02 -0.21 -2.23
N LEU A 41 1.73 -0.45 -1.14
CA LEU A 41 2.45 0.58 -0.40
C LEU A 41 3.54 1.23 -1.26
N ASP A 42 4.35 0.43 -1.96
CA ASP A 42 5.40 0.93 -2.85
C ASP A 42 4.84 1.81 -3.96
N LYS A 43 3.67 1.44 -4.52
CA LYS A 43 2.99 2.26 -5.52
C LYS A 43 2.55 3.60 -4.95
N LEU A 44 2.02 3.62 -3.72
CA LEU A 44 1.64 4.85 -3.02
C LEU A 44 2.86 5.73 -2.72
N VAL A 45 3.96 5.15 -2.25
CA VAL A 45 5.20 5.88 -1.95
C VAL A 45 5.78 6.50 -3.21
N ARG A 46 5.87 5.74 -4.33
CA ARG A 46 6.35 6.27 -5.61
C ARG A 46 5.50 7.44 -6.11
N TYR A 47 4.17 7.28 -6.05
CA TYR A 47 3.25 8.35 -6.42
C TYR A 47 3.42 9.59 -5.54
N GLY A 48 3.44 9.40 -4.22
CA GLY A 48 3.59 10.48 -3.25
C GLY A 48 4.91 11.24 -3.42
N LYS A 49 6.01 10.51 -3.67
CA LYS A 49 7.32 11.10 -3.95
C LYS A 49 7.29 11.97 -5.21
N ALA A 50 6.82 11.44 -6.34
CA ALA A 50 6.74 12.19 -7.59
C ALA A 50 5.85 13.44 -7.45
N ARG A 51 4.74 13.32 -6.72
CA ARG A 51 3.83 14.45 -6.46
C ARG A 51 4.47 15.51 -5.56
N ALA A 52 5.18 15.11 -4.52
CA ALA A 52 5.88 16.02 -3.61
C ALA A 52 6.98 16.79 -4.36
N GLU A 53 7.76 16.10 -5.21
CA GLU A 53 8.77 16.72 -6.07
C GLU A 53 8.15 17.75 -7.02
N ALA A 54 7.07 17.39 -7.72
CA ALA A 54 6.38 18.28 -8.66
C ALA A 54 5.79 19.55 -7.99
N LEU A 55 5.41 19.45 -6.72
CA LEU A 55 4.86 20.56 -5.93
C LEU A 55 5.92 21.30 -5.09
N GLY A 56 7.18 20.86 -5.16
CA GLY A 56 8.27 21.46 -4.39
C GLY A 56 8.19 21.26 -2.88
N TYR A 57 7.43 20.26 -2.41
CA TYR A 57 7.29 19.96 -1.00
C TYR A 57 8.54 19.34 -0.42
N LYS A 58 8.84 19.71 0.82
CA LYS A 58 9.98 19.23 1.62
C LYS A 58 9.47 18.49 2.86
N PRO A 59 10.31 17.66 3.50
CA PRO A 59 9.92 16.94 4.72
C PRO A 59 9.37 17.85 5.83
N LYS A 60 9.89 19.07 5.96
CA LYS A 60 9.40 20.06 6.93
C LYS A 60 7.97 20.56 6.68
N ASP A 61 7.44 20.36 5.47
CA ASP A 61 6.11 20.84 5.08
C ASP A 61 5.02 19.83 5.47
N VAL A 62 5.39 18.62 5.92
CA VAL A 62 4.46 17.52 6.24
C VAL A 62 3.42 17.94 7.27
N ASP A 63 3.84 18.54 8.39
CA ASP A 63 2.90 18.94 9.45
C ASP A 63 1.88 19.97 8.97
N ARG A 64 2.32 20.92 8.14
CA ARG A 64 1.45 21.92 7.51
C ARG A 64 0.44 21.24 6.56
N LEU A 65 0.91 20.37 5.68
CA LEU A 65 0.05 19.65 4.71
C LEU A 65 -1.01 18.79 5.43
N ILE A 66 -0.65 18.17 6.56
CA ILE A 66 -1.60 17.42 7.39
C ILE A 66 -2.66 18.36 7.98
N HIS A 67 -2.27 19.54 8.47
CA HIS A 67 -3.23 20.52 8.99
C HIS A 67 -4.19 21.01 7.91
N GLU A 68 -3.68 21.37 6.74
CA GLU A 68 -4.46 21.79 5.57
C GLU A 68 -5.48 20.70 5.17
N SER A 69 -5.02 19.47 4.96
CA SER A 69 -5.90 18.34 4.61
C SER A 69 -6.98 18.04 5.67
N ARG A 70 -6.64 18.15 6.96
CA ARG A 70 -7.62 17.99 8.06
C ARG A 70 -8.64 19.12 8.07
N GLN A 71 -8.24 20.36 7.77
CA GLN A 71 -9.15 21.50 7.66
C GLN A 71 -10.11 21.31 6.49
N GLU A 72 -9.60 20.94 5.31
CA GLU A 72 -10.41 20.65 4.12
C GLU A 72 -11.45 19.56 4.41
N ASN A 73 -11.05 18.45 5.03
CA ASN A 73 -11.98 17.36 5.36
C ASN A 73 -13.07 17.78 6.34
N ARG A 74 -12.77 18.61 7.35
CA ARG A 74 -13.80 19.14 8.26
C ARG A 74 -14.78 20.05 7.54
N ASN A 75 -14.30 20.88 6.62
CA ASN A 75 -15.16 21.77 5.84
C ASN A 75 -16.07 20.96 4.90
N LEU A 76 -15.55 19.89 4.28
CA LEU A 76 -16.35 18.99 3.42
C LEU A 76 -17.46 18.27 4.19
N ILE A 77 -17.22 17.92 5.46
CA ILE A 77 -18.25 17.30 6.32
C ILE A 77 -19.33 18.32 6.72
N ASN A 78 -18.95 19.56 7.00
CA ASN A 78 -19.87 20.61 7.44
C ASN A 78 -20.70 21.24 6.29
N THR A 79 -20.39 20.92 5.03
CA THR A 79 -21.11 21.44 3.85
C THR A 79 -22.07 20.40 3.25
N ARG A 80 -22.25 19.24 3.90
CA ARG A 80 -23.22 18.18 3.55
C ARG A 80 -24.31 18.10 4.60
#